data_AF-A0A9P8FDH8-F1
#
_entry.id   AF-A0A9P8FDH8-F1
#
_cell.length_a   1.000
_cell.length_b   1.000
_cell.length_c   1.000
_cell.angle_alpha   90.00
_cell.angle_beta   90.00
_cell.angle_gamma   90.00
#
_symmetry.space_group_name_H-M   'P 1'
#
loop_
_entity.id
_entity.type
_entity.pdbx_description
1 polymer ?
#
loop_
_entity_poly.entity_id
_entity_poly.type
_entity_poly.pdbx_seq_one_letter_code
_entity_poly.pdbx_strand_id
1 'polypeptide(L)'
;KAKSILDSLPGSNLLSKTAILSAGAGVSIAAISNELYVVNEESIVMLCLLSVYTGIAVYGGPAYKEWAENQTNKIKNILNAARKDHTDAVQKRIASVQDLGGVVDITKSLFAVSKETAQLEAQAYELEQKVNLAHEAKSVLDSWVRYEGAVKARQQKELADSIIAKIDKELENPKTLKQILDQAVADVDRIVSKA
;
A
#
# COMPACT_ATOMS: atom_id res chain seq x y z
N LYS A 1 39.73 17.95 55.28
CA LYS A 1 39.22 19.33 55.51
C LYS A 1 40.22 20.41 55.05
N ALA A 2 41.47 20.43 55.54
CA ALA A 2 42.48 21.42 55.09
C ALA A 2 42.77 21.39 53.57
N LYS A 3 42.87 20.19 52.95
CA LYS A 3 43.00 20.06 51.49
C LYS A 3 41.83 20.68 50.72
N SER A 4 40.60 20.48 51.20
CA SER A 4 39.38 21.05 50.60
C SER A 4 39.35 22.59 50.63
N ILE A 5 39.94 23.22 51.67
CA ILE A 5 40.06 24.68 51.76
C ILE A 5 41.09 25.18 50.74
N LEU A 6 42.21 24.47 50.61
CA LEU A 6 43.24 24.79 49.63
C LEU A 6 42.72 24.62 48.19
N ASP A 7 41.89 23.61 47.95
CA ASP A 7 41.29 23.33 46.64
C ASP A 7 40.24 24.38 46.25
N SER A 8 39.51 24.97 47.21
CA SER A 8 38.53 26.04 46.96
C SER A 8 39.13 27.42 46.65
N LEU A 9 40.42 27.64 46.90
CA LEU A 9 41.08 28.92 46.60
C LEU A 9 41.36 29.07 45.09
N PRO A 10 41.19 30.26 44.51
CA PRO A 10 41.48 30.50 43.10
C PRO A 10 42.97 30.25 42.81
N GLY A 11 43.27 29.58 41.69
CA GLY A 11 44.63 29.25 41.25
C GLY A 11 44.79 27.77 40.89
N SER A 12 45.59 27.50 39.87
CA SER A 12 45.80 26.15 39.32
C SER A 12 46.93 25.35 39.98
N ASN A 13 47.85 26.01 40.71
CA ASN A 13 49.05 25.40 41.28
C ASN A 13 49.09 25.49 42.82
N LEU A 14 49.64 24.47 43.49
CA LEU A 14 49.77 24.39 44.96
C LEU A 14 50.57 25.57 45.53
N LEU A 15 51.62 25.99 44.83
CA LEU A 15 52.44 27.14 45.21
C LEU A 15 51.62 28.44 45.19
N SER A 16 50.78 28.64 44.16
CA SER A 16 49.93 29.82 44.04
C SER A 16 48.85 29.85 45.12
N LYS A 17 48.19 28.71 45.39
CA LYS A 17 47.19 28.59 46.47
C LYS A 17 47.81 28.86 47.85
N THR A 18 49.01 28.34 48.10
CA THR A 18 49.74 28.56 49.35
C THR A 18 50.20 30.02 49.46
N ALA A 19 50.70 30.60 48.37
CA ALA A 19 51.11 32.00 48.31
C ALA A 19 49.95 32.97 48.54
N ILE A 20 48.76 32.70 48.00
CA ILE A 20 47.57 33.53 48.23
C ILE A 20 47.14 33.46 49.70
N LEU A 21 47.12 32.26 50.28
CA LEU A 21 46.74 32.09 51.68
C LEU A 21 47.77 32.74 52.62
N SER A 22 49.07 32.55 52.38
CA SER A 22 50.14 33.13 53.20
C SER A 22 50.26 34.64 53.02
N ALA A 23 50.09 35.16 51.80
CA ALA A 23 50.05 36.59 51.54
C ALA A 23 48.82 37.24 52.17
N GLY A 24 47.63 36.64 52.04
CA GLY A 24 46.41 37.14 52.67
C GLY A 24 46.53 37.17 54.20
N ALA A 25 47.04 36.10 54.79
CA ALA A 25 47.31 36.04 56.23
C ALA A 25 48.35 37.09 56.64
N GLY A 26 49.47 37.21 55.92
CA GLY A 26 50.53 38.17 56.19
C GLY A 26 50.04 39.62 56.11
N VAL A 27 49.25 39.96 55.09
CA VAL A 27 48.63 41.29 54.94
C VAL A 27 47.64 41.55 56.08
N SER A 28 46.83 40.57 56.46
CA SER A 28 45.88 40.76 57.58
C SER A 28 46.57 41.01 58.92
N ILE A 29 47.66 40.28 59.20
CA ILE A 29 48.45 40.47 60.43
C ILE A 29 49.15 41.83 60.40
N ALA A 30 49.74 42.22 59.27
CA ALA A 30 50.38 43.52 59.13
C ALA A 30 49.36 44.68 59.24
N ALA A 31 48.14 44.51 58.73
CA ALA A 31 47.09 45.52 58.83
C ALA A 31 46.59 45.71 60.27
N ILE A 32 46.49 44.63 61.05
CA ILE A 32 46.13 44.71 62.48
C ILE A 32 47.30 45.27 63.30
N SER A 33 48.52 44.78 63.06
CA SER A 33 49.71 45.17 63.82
C SER A 33 50.13 46.62 63.62
N ASN A 34 49.85 47.19 62.44
CA ASN A 34 50.12 48.61 62.15
C ASN A 34 48.91 49.51 62.39
N GLU A 35 47.83 49.00 63.02
CA GLU A 35 46.58 49.72 63.28
C GLU A 35 45.91 50.30 62.01
N LEU A 36 46.25 49.77 60.83
CA LEU A 36 45.62 50.12 59.56
C LEU A 36 44.12 49.75 59.55
N TYR A 37 43.74 48.75 60.33
CA TYR A 37 42.35 48.43 60.67
C TYR A 37 42.14 48.50 62.18
N VAL A 38 41.39 49.49 62.64
CA VAL A 38 41.01 49.65 64.06
C VAL A 38 39.63 49.05 64.27
N VAL A 39 39.53 48.13 65.24
CA VAL A 39 38.24 47.53 65.61
C VAL A 39 37.41 48.59 66.32
N ASN A 40 36.37 49.07 65.65
CA ASN A 40 35.42 50.05 66.17
C ASN A 40 34.01 49.43 66.23
N GLU A 41 33.03 50.19 66.73
CA GLU A 41 31.62 49.81 66.73
C GLU A 41 31.11 49.39 65.33
N GLU A 42 31.60 50.05 64.27
CA GLU A 42 31.27 49.69 62.88
C GLU A 42 31.79 48.31 62.45
N SER A 43 32.81 47.76 63.10
CA SER A 43 33.30 46.39 62.84
C SER A 43 32.26 45.33 63.21
N ILE A 44 31.45 45.59 64.25
CA ILE A 44 30.34 44.71 64.66
C ILE A 44 29.21 44.79 63.64
N VAL A 45 28.90 45.99 63.15
CA VAL A 45 27.92 46.20 62.07
C VAL A 45 28.37 45.49 60.79
N MET A 46 29.64 45.60 60.43
CA MET A 46 30.23 44.89 59.28
C MET A 46 30.10 43.37 59.41
N LEU A 47 30.38 42.80 60.59
CA LEU A 47 30.23 41.36 60.83
C LEU A 47 28.76 40.92 60.69
N CYS A 48 27.83 41.66 61.29
CA CYS A 48 26.39 41.39 61.16
C CYS A 48 25.95 41.43 59.70
N LEU A 49 26.34 42.44 58.95
CA LEU A 49 26.02 42.59 57.53
C LEU A 49 26.62 41.45 56.69
N LEU A 50 27.88 41.08 56.92
CA LEU A 50 28.50 39.94 56.26
C LEU A 50 27.78 38.62 56.58
N SER A 51 27.33 38.44 57.82
CA SER A 51 26.59 37.24 58.22
C SER A 51 25.24 37.13 57.49
N VAL A 52 24.52 38.27 57.33
CA VAL A 52 23.26 38.32 56.59
C VAL A 52 23.48 38.06 55.10
N TYR A 53 24.47 38.70 54.47
CA TYR A 53 24.78 38.46 53.07
C TYR A 53 25.24 37.03 52.81
N THR A 54 26.01 36.44 53.73
CA THR A 54 26.41 35.02 53.64
C THR A 54 25.18 34.11 53.74
N GLY A 55 24.26 34.39 54.66
CA GLY A 55 22.99 33.67 54.76
C GLY A 55 22.16 33.77 53.47
N ILE A 56 22.03 34.97 52.89
CA ILE A 56 21.33 35.19 51.62
C ILE A 56 22.02 34.46 50.46
N ALA A 57 23.35 34.47 50.40
CA ALA A 57 24.09 33.77 49.35
C ALA A 57 23.88 32.25 49.44
N VAL A 58 23.89 31.68 50.64
CA VAL A 58 23.75 30.24 50.87
C VAL A 58 22.31 29.75 50.63
N TYR A 59 21.31 30.50 51.09
CA TYR A 59 19.90 30.08 50.98
C TYR A 59 19.19 30.67 49.76
N GLY A 60 19.41 31.95 49.48
CA GLY A 60 18.79 32.65 48.35
C GLY A 60 19.44 32.31 47.00
N GLY A 61 20.75 32.06 46.96
CA GLY A 61 21.47 31.70 45.74
C GLY A 61 20.89 30.45 45.05
N PRO A 62 20.79 29.30 45.75
CA PRO A 62 20.19 28.10 45.19
C PRO A 62 18.72 28.27 44.80
N ALA A 63 17.91 28.95 45.64
CA ALA A 63 16.49 29.17 45.36
C ALA A 63 16.27 30.03 44.10
N TYR A 64 17.06 31.10 43.94
CA TYR A 64 17.00 31.92 42.73
C TYR A 64 17.48 31.17 41.50
N LYS A 65 18.55 30.37 41.63
CA LYS A 65 19.06 29.53 40.54
C LYS A 65 17.99 28.54 40.06
N GLU A 66 17.36 27.81 40.98
CA GLU A 66 16.31 26.85 40.65
C GLU A 66 15.11 27.54 39.98
N TRP A 67 14.69 28.70 40.49
CA TRP A 67 13.62 29.48 39.88
C TRP A 67 13.98 29.92 38.45
N ALA A 68 15.20 30.44 38.25
CA ALA A 68 15.67 30.90 36.94
C ALA A 68 15.82 29.75 35.93
N GLU A 69 16.31 28.58 36.38
CA GLU A 69 16.39 27.37 35.56
C GLU A 69 14.99 26.87 35.17
N ASN A 70 14.05 26.83 36.11
CA ASN A 70 12.66 26.45 35.85
C ASN A 70 11.98 27.37 34.83
N GLN A 71 12.14 28.68 34.98
CA GLN A 71 11.57 29.65 34.04
C GLN A 71 12.21 29.51 32.64
N THR A 72 13.53 29.32 32.59
CA THR A 72 14.25 29.10 31.34
C THR A 72 13.80 27.82 30.66
N ASN A 73 13.65 26.72 31.41
CA ASN A 73 13.18 25.44 30.89
C ASN A 73 11.74 25.51 30.40
N LYS A 74 10.86 26.22 31.11
CA LYS A 74 9.48 26.45 30.68
C LYS A 74 9.43 27.16 29.32
N ILE A 75 10.19 28.25 29.16
CA ILE A 75 10.25 29.00 27.90
C ILE A 75 10.81 28.12 26.76
N LYS A 76 11.91 27.40 27.02
CA LYS A 76 12.51 26.47 26.04
C LYS A 76 11.52 25.38 25.62
N ASN A 77 10.81 24.78 26.57
CA ASN A 77 9.85 23.72 26.29
C ASN A 77 8.67 24.22 25.47
N ILE A 78 8.12 25.38 25.79
CA ILE A 78 7.04 26.00 25.01
C ILE A 78 7.52 26.29 23.58
N LEU A 79 8.72 26.86 23.41
CA LEU A 79 9.25 27.18 22.10
C LEU A 79 9.51 25.92 21.25
N ASN A 80 10.04 24.86 21.86
CA ASN A 80 10.29 23.59 21.18
C ASN A 80 8.98 22.87 20.83
N ALA A 81 8.00 22.87 21.73
CA ALA A 81 6.67 22.33 21.47
C ALA A 81 5.97 23.08 20.34
N ALA A 82 5.95 24.42 20.39
CA ALA A 82 5.36 25.24 19.33
C ALA A 82 6.03 25.00 17.97
N ARG A 83 7.37 24.89 17.92
CA ARG A 83 8.08 24.54 16.67
C ARG A 83 7.63 23.19 16.13
N LYS A 84 7.57 22.16 16.98
CA LYS A 84 7.10 20.83 16.60
C LYS A 84 5.67 20.87 16.09
N ASP A 85 4.75 21.48 16.83
CA ASP A 85 3.34 21.58 16.46
C ASP A 85 3.15 22.33 15.12
N HIS A 86 3.91 23.40 14.89
CA HIS A 86 3.91 24.12 13.61
C HIS A 86 4.43 23.25 12.47
N THR A 87 5.55 22.54 12.65
CA THR A 87 6.08 21.63 11.63
C THR A 87 5.10 20.51 11.33
N ASP A 88 4.48 19.91 12.35
CA ASP A 88 3.50 18.84 12.18
C ASP A 88 2.22 19.35 11.48
N ALA A 89 1.76 20.56 11.80
CA ALA A 89 0.63 21.19 11.13
C ALA A 89 0.91 21.50 9.64
N VAL A 90 2.12 21.98 9.34
CA VAL A 90 2.55 22.21 7.95
C VAL A 90 2.66 20.89 7.21
N GLN A 91 3.24 19.85 7.82
CA GLN A 91 3.34 18.53 7.21
C GLN A 91 1.97 17.94 6.89
N LYS A 92 0.99 18.06 7.80
CA LYS A 92 -0.40 17.64 7.55
C LYS A 92 -1.04 18.41 6.40
N ARG A 93 -0.80 19.71 6.29
CA ARG A 93 -1.28 20.52 5.16
C ARG A 93 -0.65 20.08 3.85
N ILE A 94 0.66 19.80 3.84
CA ILE A 94 1.35 19.30 2.64
C ILE A 94 0.75 17.96 2.20
N ALA A 95 0.54 17.01 3.12
CA ALA A 95 -0.07 15.73 2.80
C ALA A 95 -1.48 15.90 2.20
N SER A 96 -2.32 16.75 2.81
CA SER A 96 -3.66 17.03 2.28
C SER A 96 -3.63 17.68 0.90
N VAL A 97 -2.68 18.57 0.61
CA VAL A 97 -2.53 19.19 -0.72
C VAL A 97 -1.97 18.20 -1.73
N GLN A 98 -1.08 17.30 -1.31
CA GLN A 98 -0.53 16.25 -2.16
C GLN A 98 -1.62 15.31 -2.67
N ASP A 99 -2.57 14.92 -1.82
CA ASP A 99 -3.73 14.10 -2.22
C ASP A 99 -4.59 14.81 -3.28
N LEU A 100 -4.69 16.14 -3.20
CA LEU A 100 -5.41 16.95 -4.19
C LEU A 100 -4.65 17.11 -5.53
N GLY A 101 -3.34 16.89 -5.55
CA GLY A 101 -2.52 16.98 -6.75
C GLY A 101 -2.92 15.99 -7.85
N GLY A 102 -3.44 14.81 -7.47
CA GLY A 102 -3.85 13.76 -8.41
C GLY A 102 -5.27 13.89 -8.98
N VAL A 103 -6.08 14.83 -8.49
CA VAL A 103 -7.52 14.90 -8.84
C VAL A 103 -7.74 15.18 -10.33
N VAL A 104 -6.87 15.99 -10.96
CA VAL A 104 -6.95 16.30 -12.39
C VAL A 104 -6.74 15.05 -13.24
N ASP A 105 -5.74 14.23 -12.91
CA ASP A 105 -5.45 13.01 -13.66
C ASP A 105 -6.51 11.93 -13.42
N ILE A 106 -6.98 11.77 -12.17
CA ILE A 106 -8.12 10.89 -11.85
C ILE A 106 -9.36 11.28 -12.66
N THR A 107 -9.65 12.58 -12.76
CA THR A 107 -10.81 13.07 -13.52
C THR A 107 -10.65 12.76 -15.01
N LYS A 108 -9.47 13.00 -15.59
CA LYS A 108 -9.18 12.63 -16.98
C LYS A 108 -9.33 11.13 -17.22
N SER A 109 -8.80 10.30 -16.32
CA SER A 109 -8.96 8.84 -16.37
C SER A 109 -10.43 8.43 -16.28
N LEU A 110 -11.23 9.07 -15.43
CA LEU A 110 -12.66 8.77 -15.30
C LEU A 110 -13.41 9.06 -16.62
N PHE A 111 -13.12 10.20 -17.27
CA PHE A 111 -13.70 10.51 -18.58
C PHE A 111 -13.21 9.57 -19.68
N ALA A 112 -11.93 9.17 -19.65
CA ALA A 112 -11.38 8.20 -20.60
C ALA A 112 -12.06 6.84 -20.47
N VAL A 113 -12.20 6.32 -19.24
CA VAL A 113 -12.90 5.05 -18.96
C VAL A 113 -14.37 5.11 -19.38
N SER A 114 -15.06 6.22 -19.12
CA SER A 114 -16.46 6.39 -19.55
C SER A 114 -16.59 6.37 -21.09
N LYS A 115 -15.66 7.03 -21.80
CA LYS A 115 -15.64 7.03 -23.27
C LYS A 115 -15.33 5.64 -23.85
N GLU A 116 -14.34 4.96 -23.29
CA GLU A 116 -13.96 3.60 -23.69
C GLU A 116 -15.10 2.61 -23.45
N THR A 117 -15.78 2.72 -22.30
CA THR A 117 -16.93 1.88 -21.96
C THR A 117 -18.06 2.06 -22.97
N ALA A 118 -18.43 3.31 -23.30
CA ALA A 118 -19.47 3.57 -24.30
C ALA A 118 -19.10 3.04 -25.70
N GLN A 119 -17.81 3.09 -26.07
CA GLN A 119 -17.34 2.52 -27.34
C GLN A 119 -17.40 0.99 -27.35
N LEU A 120 -16.95 0.35 -26.27
CA LEU A 120 -16.98 -1.10 -26.14
C LEU A 120 -18.41 -1.64 -26.06
N GLU A 121 -19.32 -0.97 -25.36
CA GLU A 121 -20.74 -1.33 -25.33
C GLU A 121 -21.37 -1.25 -26.72
N ALA A 122 -21.10 -0.19 -27.48
CA ALA A 122 -21.60 -0.06 -28.85
C ALA A 122 -21.07 -1.16 -29.78
N GLN A 123 -19.77 -1.47 -29.69
CA GLN A 123 -19.16 -2.56 -30.48
C GLN A 123 -19.70 -3.94 -30.09
N ALA A 124 -19.87 -4.19 -28.78
CA ALA A 124 -20.44 -5.42 -28.28
C ALA A 124 -21.88 -5.60 -28.78
N TYR A 125 -22.68 -4.53 -28.76
CA TYR A 125 -24.06 -4.56 -29.24
C TYR A 125 -24.15 -4.81 -30.76
N GLU A 126 -23.28 -4.18 -31.56
CA GLU A 126 -23.22 -4.44 -33.01
C GLU A 126 -22.82 -5.89 -33.31
N LEU A 127 -21.83 -6.42 -32.57
CA LEU A 127 -21.37 -7.78 -32.74
C LEU A 127 -22.44 -8.80 -32.32
N GLU A 128 -23.14 -8.54 -31.22
CA GLU A 128 -24.26 -9.34 -30.74
C GLU A 128 -25.39 -9.39 -31.78
N GLN A 129 -25.76 -8.26 -32.38
CA GLN A 129 -26.75 -8.22 -33.46
C GLN A 129 -26.33 -9.07 -34.67
N LYS A 130 -25.07 -8.98 -35.10
CA LYS A 130 -24.54 -9.77 -36.21
C LYS A 130 -24.56 -11.28 -35.90
N VAL A 131 -24.17 -11.66 -34.69
CA VAL A 131 -24.16 -13.06 -34.26
C VAL A 131 -25.58 -13.60 -34.14
N ASN A 132 -26.52 -12.84 -33.60
CA ASN A 132 -27.92 -13.23 -33.51
C ASN A 132 -28.53 -13.46 -34.89
N LEU A 133 -28.31 -12.54 -35.84
CA LEU A 133 -28.78 -12.71 -37.22
C LEU A 133 -28.15 -13.94 -37.89
N ALA A 134 -26.84 -14.15 -37.73
CA ALA A 134 -26.15 -15.32 -38.26
C ALA A 134 -26.68 -16.62 -37.63
N HIS A 135 -27.01 -16.61 -36.34
CA HIS A 135 -27.57 -17.74 -35.63
C HIS A 135 -28.99 -18.09 -36.12
N GLU A 136 -29.85 -17.08 -36.30
CA GLU A 136 -31.19 -17.26 -36.88
C GLU A 136 -31.11 -17.82 -38.30
N ALA A 137 -30.25 -17.26 -39.16
CA ALA A 137 -30.06 -17.74 -40.52
C ALA A 137 -29.57 -19.20 -40.55
N LYS A 138 -28.63 -19.55 -39.66
CA LYS A 138 -28.16 -20.93 -39.49
C LYS A 138 -29.29 -21.85 -39.02
N SER A 139 -30.07 -21.44 -38.02
CA SER A 139 -31.19 -22.24 -37.50
C SER A 139 -32.22 -22.53 -38.60
N VAL A 140 -32.53 -21.54 -39.45
CA VAL A 140 -33.40 -21.72 -40.61
C VAL A 140 -32.76 -22.72 -41.58
N LEU A 141 -31.50 -22.53 -41.97
CA LEU A 141 -30.80 -23.45 -42.88
C LEU A 141 -30.74 -24.88 -42.36
N ASP A 142 -30.42 -25.06 -41.08
CA ASP A 142 -30.39 -26.38 -40.41
C ASP A 142 -31.79 -27.04 -40.43
N SER A 143 -32.86 -26.25 -40.30
CA SER A 143 -34.24 -26.75 -40.42
C SER A 143 -34.55 -27.23 -41.85
N TRP A 144 -34.11 -26.50 -42.88
CA TRP A 144 -34.25 -26.89 -44.28
C TRP A 144 -33.47 -28.17 -44.59
N VAL A 145 -32.23 -28.27 -44.12
CA VAL A 145 -31.39 -29.46 -44.31
C VAL A 145 -32.02 -30.68 -43.63
N ARG A 146 -32.54 -30.53 -42.40
CA ARG A 146 -33.27 -31.62 -41.73
C ARG A 146 -34.52 -32.03 -42.50
N TYR A 147 -35.29 -31.07 -43.00
CA TYR A 147 -36.47 -31.34 -43.81
C TYR A 147 -36.11 -32.09 -45.11
N GLU A 148 -35.12 -31.61 -45.85
CA GLU A 148 -34.65 -32.25 -47.08
C GLU A 148 -34.11 -33.67 -46.82
N GLY A 149 -33.35 -33.85 -45.74
CA GLY A 149 -32.87 -35.17 -45.31
C GLY A 149 -34.02 -36.14 -45.00
N ALA A 150 -35.06 -35.67 -44.31
CA ALA A 150 -36.25 -36.47 -44.03
C ALA A 150 -37.04 -36.82 -45.29
N VAL A 151 -37.19 -35.87 -46.22
CA VAL A 151 -37.86 -36.10 -47.52
C VAL A 151 -37.08 -37.12 -48.36
N LYS A 152 -35.76 -36.97 -48.48
CA LYS A 152 -34.90 -37.93 -49.20
C LYS A 152 -34.98 -39.32 -48.61
N ALA A 153 -34.90 -39.45 -47.28
CA ALA A 153 -35.02 -40.73 -46.60
C ALA A 153 -36.39 -41.39 -46.85
N ARG A 154 -37.47 -40.60 -46.84
CA ARG A 154 -38.83 -41.07 -47.16
C ARG A 154 -38.95 -41.52 -48.61
N GLN A 155 -38.43 -40.73 -49.56
CA GLN A 155 -38.41 -41.10 -50.99
C GLN A 155 -37.61 -42.37 -51.26
N GLN A 156 -36.45 -42.53 -50.61
CA GLN A 156 -35.67 -43.76 -50.72
C GLN A 156 -36.42 -44.97 -50.17
N LYS A 157 -37.14 -44.80 -49.06
CA LYS A 157 -37.98 -45.86 -48.49
C LYS A 157 -39.16 -46.22 -49.41
N GLU A 158 -39.92 -45.22 -49.88
CA GLU A 158 -41.04 -45.44 -50.81
C GLU A 158 -40.58 -46.08 -52.14
N LEU A 159 -39.42 -45.66 -52.67
CA LEU A 159 -38.82 -46.26 -53.85
C LEU A 159 -38.41 -47.72 -53.59
N ALA A 160 -37.72 -47.99 -52.48
CA ALA A 160 -37.32 -49.34 -52.09
C ALA A 160 -38.54 -50.26 -51.93
N ASP A 161 -39.57 -49.81 -51.20
CA ASP A 161 -40.83 -50.55 -51.01
C ASP A 161 -41.52 -50.81 -52.37
N SER A 162 -41.50 -49.84 -53.30
CA SER A 162 -42.09 -50.01 -54.64
C SER A 162 -41.31 -50.99 -55.53
N ILE A 163 -39.98 -51.02 -55.42
CA ILE A 163 -39.12 -51.93 -56.16
C ILE A 163 -39.28 -53.34 -55.61
N ILE A 164 -39.26 -53.50 -54.27
CA ILE A 164 -39.50 -54.79 -53.61
C ILE A 164 -40.87 -55.34 -54.03
N ALA A 165 -41.94 -54.54 -53.94
CA ALA A 165 -43.28 -54.98 -54.36
C ALA A 165 -43.38 -55.32 -55.86
N LYS A 166 -42.60 -54.66 -56.74
CA LYS A 166 -42.52 -55.03 -58.16
C LYS A 166 -41.80 -56.36 -58.36
N ILE A 167 -40.67 -56.56 -57.68
CA ILE A 167 -39.89 -57.81 -57.73
C ILE A 167 -40.76 -58.97 -57.22
N ASP A 168 -41.45 -58.81 -56.08
CA ASP A 168 -42.34 -59.83 -55.54
C ASP A 168 -43.44 -60.22 -56.56
N LYS A 169 -44.06 -59.25 -57.24
CA LYS A 169 -45.04 -59.51 -58.30
C LYS A 169 -44.45 -60.17 -59.55
N GLU A 170 -43.22 -59.81 -59.93
CA GLU A 170 -42.53 -60.47 -61.06
C GLU A 170 -42.13 -61.91 -60.73
N LEU A 171 -41.82 -62.20 -59.46
CA LEU A 171 -41.54 -63.55 -58.96
C LEU A 171 -42.79 -64.45 -58.90
N GLU A 172 -43.99 -63.89 -58.79
CA GLU A 172 -45.26 -64.64 -58.91
C GLU A 172 -45.58 -65.05 -60.36
N ASN A 173 -44.95 -64.42 -61.36
CA ASN A 173 -45.23 -64.69 -62.76
C ASN A 173 -44.56 -66.00 -63.23
N PRO A 174 -45.32 -66.97 -63.76
CA PRO A 174 -44.80 -68.31 -64.12
C PRO A 174 -43.74 -68.28 -65.23
N LYS A 175 -43.72 -67.25 -66.08
CA LYS A 175 -42.66 -67.11 -67.10
C LYS A 175 -41.30 -66.78 -66.50
N THR A 176 -41.26 -65.89 -65.51
CA THR A 176 -40.03 -65.50 -64.81
C THR A 176 -39.52 -66.64 -63.93
N LEU A 177 -40.41 -67.34 -63.21
CA LEU A 177 -40.04 -68.53 -62.44
C LEU A 177 -39.42 -69.61 -63.33
N LYS A 178 -39.97 -69.83 -64.52
CA LYS A 178 -39.42 -70.78 -65.48
C LYS A 178 -38.04 -70.34 -66.01
N GLN A 179 -37.86 -69.06 -66.33
CA GLN A 179 -36.56 -68.52 -66.72
C GLN A 179 -35.51 -68.62 -65.60
N ILE A 180 -35.89 -68.35 -64.35
CA ILE A 180 -35.00 -68.51 -63.19
C ILE A 180 -34.64 -69.98 -62.99
N LEU A 181 -35.60 -70.89 -63.14
CA LEU A 181 -35.34 -72.33 -63.04
C LEU A 181 -34.40 -72.81 -64.16
N ASP A 182 -34.64 -72.39 -65.40
CA ASP A 182 -33.80 -72.73 -66.56
C ASP A 182 -32.37 -72.18 -66.37
N GLN A 183 -32.24 -70.95 -65.85
CA GLN A 183 -30.94 -70.34 -65.53
C GLN A 183 -30.23 -71.05 -64.36
N ALA A 184 -30.96 -71.42 -63.31
CA ALA A 184 -30.41 -72.16 -62.19
C ALA A 184 -29.91 -73.56 -62.61
N VAL A 185 -30.64 -74.25 -63.51
CA VAL A 185 -30.19 -75.52 -64.11
C VAL A 185 -28.93 -75.30 -64.94
N ALA A 186 -28.89 -74.25 -65.78
CA ALA A 186 -27.70 -73.93 -66.56
C ALA A 186 -26.47 -73.58 -65.69
N ASP A 187 -26.68 -72.88 -64.57
CA ASP A 187 -25.61 -72.55 -63.63
C ASP A 187 -25.13 -73.78 -62.84
N VAL A 188 -26.02 -74.69 -62.47
CA VAL A 188 -25.65 -75.99 -61.87
C VAL A 188 -24.88 -76.84 -62.89
N ASP A 189 -25.36 -76.95 -64.13
CA ASP A 189 -24.65 -77.66 -65.20
C ASP A 189 -23.26 -77.06 -65.47
N ARG A 190 -23.11 -75.73 -65.36
CA ARG A 190 -21.82 -75.04 -65.49
C ARG A 190 -20.89 -75.30 -64.29
N ILE A 191 -21.42 -75.42 -63.07
CA ILE A 191 -20.62 -75.77 -61.89
C ILE A 191 -20.19 -77.24 -61.96
N VAL A 192 -21.10 -78.13 -62.35
CA VAL A 192 -20.84 -79.57 -62.48
C VAL A 192 -19.89 -79.88 -63.64
N SER A 193 -19.93 -79.12 -64.74
CA SER A 193 -18.96 -79.25 -65.85
C SER A 193 -17.59 -78.61 -65.57
N LYS A 194 -17.46 -77.85 -64.48
CA LYS A 194 -16.19 -77.30 -63.98
C LYS A 194 -15.64 -78.04 -62.76
N ALA A 195 -16.40 -78.98 -62.19
CA ALA A 195 -15.99 -79.91 -61.14
C ALA A 195 -15.52 -81.24 -61.76
#